data_AF-A0A9D1UNV2-F1
#
_entry.id   AF-A0A9D1UNV2-F1
#
_cell.length_a   1.000
_cell.length_b   1.000
_cell.length_c   1.000
_cell.angle_alpha   90.00
_cell.angle_beta   90.00
_cell.angle_gamma   90.00
#
_symmetry.space_group_name_H-M   'P 1'
#
loop_
_entity.id
_entity.type
_entity.pdbx_description
1 polymer ?
#
loop_
_entity_poly.entity_id
_entity_poly.type
_entity_poly.pdbx_seq_one_letter_code
_entity_poly.pdbx_strand_id
1 'polypeptide(L)'
;MDFTTSPDYDTQKFKCPYCFFEMTHKDVLFRANTGFTAEELEEEDDSGFTMVSSNADRRKDQDLEIKRLFRRYDDESSFSSDKKLDEPLIDFWKSCGGSSGYVNADPKWDYPHIDPKDQSTFQQMIRMDTQAGGQTPGPDGFVRDSDGFILRVFDRFSNSALPMTRLCPHCHNPLPLPDYGKFPVIFIGVVGITSAGKTVYINQVLTHFTTFMYHSGYVLGPAALNVNKNEVVRQNAPLPSSTDDKVMRRPLAASLHREDDPSRGITIVFYDIAGENCVPPDENLPPDTKQKKLDRQAIIGQFISHCDGLIFLIDPNQVPVFSQSDEPGSYS
;
A
#
# COMPACT_ATOMS: atom_id res chain seq x y z
N MET A 1 -14.01 -19.83 -8.43
CA MET A 1 -12.55 -19.96 -8.67
C MET A 1 -12.17 -21.39 -8.29
N ASP A 2 -11.39 -22.06 -9.13
CA ASP A 2 -10.92 -23.42 -8.85
C ASP A 2 -9.62 -23.33 -8.02
N PHE A 3 -9.66 -23.81 -6.78
CA PHE A 3 -8.56 -23.69 -5.80
C PHE A 3 -7.63 -24.91 -5.82
N THR A 4 -7.67 -25.73 -6.89
CA THR A 4 -7.11 -27.10 -6.90
C THR A 4 -5.75 -27.26 -7.59
N THR A 5 -5.33 -26.34 -8.46
CA THR A 5 -4.06 -26.39 -9.22
C THR A 5 -2.97 -25.47 -8.64
N SER A 6 -1.70 -25.85 -8.78
CA SER A 6 -0.57 -24.94 -8.49
C SER A 6 -0.73 -23.66 -9.33
N PRO A 7 -0.65 -22.46 -8.73
CA PRO A 7 -0.90 -21.24 -9.47
C PRO A 7 0.21 -20.97 -10.48
N ASP A 8 -0.19 -20.74 -11.73
CA ASP A 8 0.69 -20.13 -12.73
C ASP A 8 0.68 -18.62 -12.50
N TYR A 9 1.66 -18.13 -11.72
CA TYR A 9 1.76 -16.72 -11.35
C TYR A 9 1.95 -15.79 -12.55
N ASP A 10 2.43 -16.31 -13.69
CA ASP A 10 2.67 -15.51 -14.89
C ASP A 10 1.38 -15.11 -15.59
N THR A 11 0.32 -15.91 -15.44
CA THR A 11 -1.00 -15.65 -16.02
C THR A 11 -2.03 -15.21 -14.98
N GLN A 12 -1.75 -15.42 -13.69
CA GLN A 12 -2.60 -14.97 -12.60
C GLN A 12 -2.62 -13.45 -12.50
N LYS A 13 -3.81 -12.88 -12.72
CA LYS A 13 -4.08 -11.46 -12.50
C LYS A 13 -4.62 -11.22 -11.11
N PHE A 14 -4.27 -10.07 -10.54
CA PHE A 14 -4.86 -9.55 -9.32
C PHE A 14 -5.15 -8.06 -9.48
N LYS A 15 -6.05 -7.52 -8.64
CA LYS A 15 -6.46 -6.12 -8.69
C LYS A 15 -5.66 -5.29 -7.68
N CYS A 16 -5.30 -4.07 -8.06
CA CYS A 16 -4.80 -3.08 -7.11
C CYS A 16 -5.86 -2.80 -6.03
N PRO A 17 -5.50 -2.79 -4.73
CA PRO A 17 -6.48 -2.48 -3.69
C PRO A 17 -6.83 -0.99 -3.59
N TYR A 18 -6.17 -0.14 -4.38
CA TYR A 18 -6.42 1.31 -4.42
C TYR A 18 -7.24 1.72 -5.64
N CYS A 19 -6.77 1.35 -6.84
CA CYS A 19 -7.36 1.80 -8.11
C CYS A 19 -8.04 0.68 -8.91
N PHE A 20 -8.06 -0.55 -8.38
CA PHE A 20 -8.65 -1.74 -9.02
C PHE A 20 -8.07 -2.14 -10.38
N PHE A 21 -6.98 -1.52 -10.81
CA PHE A 21 -6.23 -1.91 -12.00
C PHE A 21 -5.78 -3.37 -11.91
N GLU A 22 -6.06 -4.16 -12.94
CA GLU A 22 -5.64 -5.55 -13.03
C GLU A 22 -4.20 -5.66 -13.52
N MET A 23 -3.39 -6.39 -12.77
CA MET A 23 -1.96 -6.56 -13.06
C MET A 23 -1.51 -7.99 -12.72
N THR A 24 -0.36 -8.39 -13.26
CA THR A 24 0.35 -9.61 -12.86
C THR A 24 1.53 -9.28 -11.94
N HIS A 25 2.16 -10.31 -11.37
CA HIS A 25 3.36 -10.11 -10.54
C HIS A 25 4.57 -9.53 -11.29
N LYS A 26 4.57 -9.58 -12.64
CA LYS A 26 5.61 -9.01 -13.50
C LYS A 26 5.39 -7.53 -13.84
N ASP A 27 4.17 -7.05 -13.68
CA ASP A 27 3.80 -5.68 -14.03
C ASP A 27 4.10 -4.66 -12.92
N VAL A 28 4.40 -5.13 -11.71
CA VAL A 28 4.60 -4.27 -10.54
C VAL A 28 5.89 -3.45 -10.64
N LEU A 29 5.85 -2.24 -10.10
CA LEU A 29 7.06 -1.45 -9.91
C LEU A 29 7.70 -1.82 -8.57
N PHE A 30 9.00 -1.58 -8.43
CA PHE A 30 9.70 -1.73 -7.15
C PHE A 30 10.20 -0.38 -6.67
N ARG A 31 9.89 -0.03 -5.43
CA ARG A 31 10.44 1.18 -4.83
C ARG A 31 11.89 0.98 -4.44
N ALA A 32 12.77 1.82 -4.97
CA ALA A 32 14.16 1.84 -4.56
C ALA A 32 14.29 2.10 -3.05
N ASN A 33 15.31 1.50 -2.44
CA ASN A 33 15.68 1.79 -1.06
C ASN A 33 16.71 2.92 -0.96
N THR A 34 17.28 3.31 -2.10
CA THR A 34 18.16 4.46 -2.26
C THR A 34 17.42 5.56 -3.02
N GLY A 35 17.66 6.83 -2.65
CA GLY A 35 17.19 7.97 -3.41
C GLY A 35 18.07 9.18 -3.11
N PHE A 36 18.40 9.95 -4.15
CA PHE A 36 19.21 11.17 -4.06
C PHE A 36 18.36 12.40 -4.30
N THR A 37 18.61 13.49 -3.57
CA THR A 37 17.96 14.79 -3.86
C THR A 37 18.58 15.43 -5.10
N ALA A 38 17.92 16.45 -5.65
CA ALA A 38 18.48 17.22 -6.75
C ALA A 38 19.80 17.90 -6.33
N GLU A 39 19.84 18.47 -5.12
CA GLU A 39 21.05 19.15 -4.60
C GLU A 39 22.23 18.19 -4.46
N GLU A 40 22.02 16.97 -3.94
CA GLU A 40 23.07 15.96 -3.79
C GLU A 40 23.71 15.59 -5.15
N LEU A 41 22.89 15.52 -6.20
CA LEU A 41 23.36 15.19 -7.55
C LEU A 41 24.09 16.36 -8.21
N GLU A 42 23.65 17.60 -7.98
CA GLU A 42 24.30 18.82 -8.47
C GLU A 42 25.66 19.05 -7.80
N GLU A 43 25.75 18.88 -6.48
CA GLU A 43 27.01 18.99 -5.73
C GLU A 43 28.05 17.97 -6.23
N GLU A 44 27.62 16.75 -6.56
CA GLU A 44 28.50 15.71 -7.09
C GLU A 44 28.98 16.02 -8.52
N ASP A 45 28.12 16.62 -9.35
CA ASP A 45 28.44 17.07 -10.72
C ASP A 45 29.49 18.20 -10.70
N ASP A 46 29.26 19.23 -9.87
CA ASP A 46 30.17 20.37 -9.72
C ASP A 46 31.55 19.97 -9.19
N SER A 47 31.60 18.96 -8.30
CA SER A 47 32.86 18.41 -7.78
C SER A 47 33.68 17.64 -8.83
N GLY A 48 33.11 17.34 -9.99
CA GLY A 48 33.74 16.61 -11.10
C GLY A 48 34.50 17.50 -12.10
N PHE A 49 34.37 18.83 -12.03
CA PHE A 49 34.96 19.76 -12.99
C PHE A 49 36.48 19.93 -12.80
N THR A 50 37.27 18.96 -13.25
CA THR A 50 38.74 19.08 -13.36
C THR A 50 39.17 19.06 -14.84
N MET A 51 40.11 19.93 -15.23
CA MET A 51 40.51 20.14 -16.64
C MET A 51 41.30 18.97 -17.29
N VAL A 52 41.37 17.80 -16.65
CA VAL A 52 42.12 16.64 -17.14
C VAL A 52 41.24 15.41 -17.08
N SER A 53 40.64 15.00 -18.20
CA SER A 53 39.84 13.76 -18.26
C SER A 53 40.70 12.52 -18.05
N SER A 54 40.78 12.06 -16.81
CA SER A 54 41.37 10.78 -16.44
C SER A 54 40.36 9.64 -16.61
N ASN A 55 40.84 8.40 -16.60
CA ASN A 55 39.95 7.22 -16.56
C ASN A 55 39.11 7.15 -15.27
N ALA A 56 39.51 7.85 -14.20
CA ALA A 56 38.73 7.94 -12.97
C ALA A 56 37.52 8.86 -13.14
N ASP A 57 37.66 9.95 -13.89
CA ASP A 57 36.56 10.90 -14.16
C ASP A 57 35.46 10.24 -15.00
N ARG A 58 35.84 9.51 -16.06
CA ARG A 58 34.86 8.75 -16.88
C ARG A 58 34.04 7.72 -16.09
N ARG A 59 34.63 7.10 -15.07
CA ARG A 59 33.91 6.16 -14.19
C ARG A 59 32.99 6.90 -13.22
N LYS A 60 33.40 8.07 -12.75
CA LYS A 60 32.59 8.93 -11.89
C LYS A 60 31.37 9.47 -12.65
N ASP A 61 31.56 9.91 -13.90
CA ASP A 61 30.47 10.37 -14.78
C ASP A 61 29.42 9.26 -15.00
N GLN A 62 29.88 8.04 -15.26
CA GLN A 62 28.99 6.88 -15.43
C GLN A 62 28.23 6.52 -14.14
N ASP A 63 28.86 6.65 -12.96
CA ASP A 63 28.19 6.43 -11.69
C ASP A 63 27.15 7.52 -11.41
N LEU A 64 27.47 8.78 -11.73
CA LEU A 64 26.56 9.92 -11.60
C LEU A 64 25.33 9.79 -12.50
N GLU A 65 25.50 9.34 -13.76
CA GLU A 65 24.40 9.03 -14.67
C GLU A 65 23.45 7.98 -14.08
N ILE A 66 23.98 6.94 -13.45
CA ILE A 66 23.17 5.91 -12.79
C ILE A 66 22.51 6.48 -11.54
N LYS A 67 23.21 7.29 -10.72
CA LYS A 67 22.62 7.96 -9.55
C LYS A 67 21.46 8.89 -9.92
N ARG A 68 21.50 9.53 -11.09
CA ARG A 68 20.37 10.35 -11.61
C ARG A 68 19.10 9.52 -11.83
N LEU A 69 19.20 8.23 -12.16
CA LEU A 69 18.04 7.32 -12.19
C LEU A 69 17.40 7.17 -10.81
N PHE A 70 18.19 7.34 -9.74
CA PHE A 70 17.74 7.32 -8.36
C PHE A 70 17.38 8.71 -7.81
N ARG A 71 17.16 9.73 -8.65
CA ARG A 71 16.65 11.03 -8.21
C ARG A 71 15.26 10.86 -7.58
N ARG A 72 15.08 11.39 -6.36
CA ARG A 72 13.80 11.43 -5.64
C ARG A 72 12.78 12.30 -6.36
N TYR A 73 11.49 11.99 -6.16
CA TYR A 73 10.40 12.85 -6.58
C TYR A 73 10.33 14.08 -5.68
N ASP A 74 9.92 15.20 -6.27
CA ASP A 74 9.77 16.48 -5.61
C ASP A 74 8.34 16.63 -5.06
N ASP A 75 8.21 17.33 -3.93
CA ASP A 75 6.89 17.67 -3.36
C ASP A 75 6.15 18.68 -4.24
N GLU A 76 4.83 18.56 -4.40
CA GLU A 76 3.97 19.47 -5.19
C GLU A 76 4.15 20.97 -4.88
N SER A 77 4.67 21.32 -3.70
CA SER A 77 4.99 22.69 -3.29
C SER A 77 6.40 23.18 -3.66
N SER A 78 7.32 22.30 -4.09
CA SER A 78 8.65 22.68 -4.55
C SER A 78 8.60 23.71 -5.69
N PHE A 79 9.47 24.72 -5.60
CA PHE A 79 9.56 25.86 -6.53
C PHE A 79 10.48 25.62 -7.73
N SER A 80 11.09 24.43 -7.86
CA SER A 80 12.02 24.17 -8.95
C SER A 80 11.33 24.13 -10.31
N SER A 81 11.99 24.66 -11.35
CA SER A 81 11.47 24.61 -12.73
C SER A 81 11.66 23.25 -13.40
N ASP A 82 12.56 22.40 -12.89
CA ASP A 82 12.86 21.06 -13.41
C ASP A 82 12.25 19.94 -12.53
N LYS A 83 11.21 20.30 -11.78
CA LYS A 83 10.56 19.44 -10.80
C LYS A 83 10.18 18.07 -11.35
N LYS A 84 10.60 17.01 -10.66
CA LYS A 84 10.26 15.63 -10.96
C LYS A 84 9.09 15.18 -10.10
N LEU A 85 7.88 15.14 -10.67
CA LEU A 85 6.68 14.72 -9.93
C LEU A 85 6.35 13.25 -10.14
N ASP A 86 5.62 12.67 -9.19
CA ASP A 86 4.94 11.39 -9.37
C ASP A 86 3.46 11.65 -9.69
N GLU A 87 3.18 11.96 -10.96
CA GLU A 87 1.84 12.35 -11.39
C GLU A 87 0.79 11.26 -11.13
N PRO A 88 1.04 9.95 -11.41
CA PRO A 88 0.05 8.91 -11.12
C PRO A 88 -0.31 8.77 -9.64
N LEU A 89 0.64 8.96 -8.73
CA LEU A 89 0.36 8.99 -7.30
C LEU A 89 -0.44 10.23 -6.92
N ILE A 90 0.03 11.40 -7.36
CA ILE A 90 -0.61 12.69 -7.08
C ILE A 90 -2.06 12.69 -7.58
N ASP A 91 -2.30 12.24 -8.82
CA ASP A 91 -3.62 12.21 -9.43
C ASP A 91 -4.60 11.30 -8.69
N PHE A 92 -4.13 10.15 -8.20
CA PHE A 92 -4.95 9.29 -7.35
C PHE A 92 -5.35 10.00 -6.06
N TRP A 93 -4.38 10.61 -5.38
CA TRP A 93 -4.60 11.20 -4.06
C TRP A 93 -5.28 12.57 -4.09
N LYS A 94 -5.28 13.31 -5.21
CA LYS A 94 -6.02 14.59 -5.38
C LYS A 94 -7.44 14.54 -4.85
N SER A 95 -8.12 13.40 -5.03
CA SER A 95 -9.50 13.19 -4.61
C SER A 95 -9.66 12.37 -3.31
N CYS A 96 -8.56 11.84 -2.75
CA CYS A 96 -8.53 10.91 -1.62
C CYS A 96 -7.77 11.41 -0.38
N GLY A 97 -7.40 12.69 -0.33
CA GLY A 97 -6.69 13.31 0.81
C GLY A 97 -5.52 14.23 0.42
N GLY A 98 -5.25 14.37 -0.87
CA GLY A 98 -4.15 15.17 -1.42
C GLY A 98 -2.79 14.69 -0.94
N SER A 99 -1.84 15.62 -0.83
CA SER A 99 -0.47 15.34 -0.40
C SER A 99 -0.38 14.71 0.98
N SER A 100 -1.22 15.15 1.92
CA SER A 100 -1.30 14.53 3.24
C SER A 100 -1.75 13.06 3.19
N GLY A 101 -2.50 12.65 2.17
CA GLY A 101 -2.93 11.26 2.00
C GLY A 101 -1.75 10.34 1.67
N TYR A 102 -1.02 10.61 0.59
CA TYR A 102 0.10 9.74 0.18
C TYR A 102 1.28 9.77 1.16
N VAL A 103 1.59 10.93 1.77
CA VAL A 103 2.67 11.03 2.76
C VAL A 103 2.41 10.14 3.97
N ASN A 104 1.16 10.12 4.45
CA ASN A 104 0.76 9.26 5.57
C ASN A 104 0.67 7.79 5.18
N ALA A 105 0.19 7.49 3.96
CA ALA A 105 0.11 6.13 3.45
C ALA A 105 1.49 5.49 3.26
N ASP A 106 2.49 6.32 2.92
CA ASP A 106 3.81 5.87 2.55
C ASP A 106 4.93 6.90 2.85
N PRO A 107 5.70 6.71 3.94
CA PRO A 107 6.78 7.62 4.31
C PRO A 107 7.93 7.73 3.30
N LYS A 108 8.05 6.78 2.35
CA LYS A 108 9.06 6.80 1.29
C LYS A 108 8.45 7.16 -0.06
N TRP A 109 7.29 7.82 -0.11
CA TRP A 109 6.54 8.11 -1.34
C TRP A 109 7.41 8.74 -2.44
N ASP A 110 8.43 9.50 -2.05
CA ASP A 110 9.30 10.26 -2.93
C ASP A 110 10.52 9.48 -3.43
N TYR A 111 10.69 8.22 -3.03
CA TYR A 111 11.78 7.40 -3.54
C TYR A 111 11.49 6.92 -4.97
N PRO A 112 12.54 6.80 -5.81
CA PRO A 112 12.38 6.48 -7.22
C PRO A 112 11.83 5.07 -7.44
N HIS A 113 11.19 4.90 -8.59
CA HIS A 113 10.63 3.62 -9.03
C HIS A 113 11.60 2.90 -9.95
N ILE A 114 11.75 1.59 -9.72
CA ILE A 114 12.41 0.66 -10.63
C ILE A 114 11.30 -0.04 -11.41
N ASP A 115 11.17 0.33 -12.69
CA ASP A 115 10.16 -0.22 -13.61
C ASP A 115 10.75 -1.37 -14.43
N PRO A 116 10.27 -2.62 -14.26
CA PRO A 116 10.74 -3.74 -15.06
C PRO A 116 10.42 -3.66 -16.55
N LYS A 117 9.45 -2.81 -16.96
CA LYS A 117 9.09 -2.61 -18.36
C LYS A 117 10.04 -1.65 -19.07
N ASP A 118 10.69 -0.75 -18.34
CA ASP A 118 11.74 0.11 -18.89
C ASP A 118 13.08 -0.65 -18.92
N GLN A 119 13.27 -1.44 -19.97
CA GLN A 119 14.50 -2.22 -20.16
C GLN A 119 15.77 -1.35 -20.22
N SER A 120 15.65 -0.06 -20.56
CA SER A 120 16.80 0.83 -20.69
C SER A 120 17.39 1.22 -19.33
N THR A 121 16.54 1.40 -18.32
CA THR A 121 16.94 1.81 -16.97
C THR A 121 16.97 0.64 -15.99
N PHE A 122 16.09 -0.35 -16.15
CA PHE A 122 15.91 -1.46 -15.21
C PHE A 122 17.22 -2.17 -14.85
N GLN A 123 17.98 -2.61 -15.87
CA GLN A 123 19.25 -3.32 -15.66
C GLN A 123 20.33 -2.43 -15.04
N GLN A 124 20.24 -1.11 -15.21
CA GLN A 124 21.17 -0.17 -14.60
C GLN A 124 20.86 0.03 -13.12
N MET A 125 19.60 -0.09 -12.71
CA MET A 125 19.15 0.16 -11.33
C MET A 125 19.22 -1.07 -10.42
N ILE A 126 19.55 -2.26 -10.94
CA ILE A 126 19.57 -3.49 -10.15
C ILE A 126 20.97 -4.14 -10.06
N ARG A 127 21.19 -4.97 -9.03
CA ARG A 127 22.35 -5.87 -8.93
C ARG A 127 21.97 -7.30 -9.29
N MET A 128 22.77 -7.91 -10.16
CA MET A 128 22.62 -9.31 -10.59
C MET A 128 23.54 -10.28 -9.85
N ASP A 129 24.62 -9.78 -9.25
CA ASP A 129 25.70 -10.55 -8.64
C ASP A 129 25.55 -10.74 -7.12
N THR A 130 24.50 -10.16 -6.53
CA THR A 130 24.36 -10.11 -5.08
C THR A 130 23.53 -11.27 -4.52
N GLN A 131 23.98 -11.85 -3.41
CA GLN A 131 23.23 -12.82 -2.62
C GLN A 131 22.87 -12.23 -1.26
N ALA A 132 21.59 -12.30 -0.87
CA ALA A 132 21.16 -11.90 0.47
C ALA A 132 20.06 -12.82 0.99
N GLY A 133 20.21 -13.27 2.24
CA GLY A 133 19.24 -14.18 2.86
C GLY A 133 19.07 -15.51 2.12
N GLY A 134 20.10 -15.99 1.42
CA GLY A 134 20.03 -17.21 0.60
C GLY A 134 19.34 -17.04 -0.76
N GLN A 135 18.83 -15.85 -1.08
CA GLN A 135 18.18 -15.55 -2.35
C GLN A 135 19.17 -14.92 -3.34
N THR A 136 19.04 -15.29 -4.61
CA THR A 136 19.80 -14.74 -5.74
C THR A 136 18.83 -14.29 -6.85
N PRO A 137 19.17 -13.24 -7.62
CA PRO A 137 18.38 -12.84 -8.77
C PRO A 137 18.41 -13.91 -9.85
N GLY A 138 17.28 -14.10 -10.54
CA GLY A 138 17.25 -14.86 -11.79
C GLY A 138 17.97 -14.12 -12.93
N PRO A 139 18.10 -14.75 -14.11
CA PRO A 139 18.69 -14.12 -15.29
C PRO A 139 18.00 -12.82 -15.74
N ASP A 140 16.74 -12.67 -15.35
CA ASP A 140 15.90 -11.49 -15.59
C ASP A 140 15.94 -10.46 -14.45
N GLY A 141 16.76 -10.68 -13.42
CA GLY A 141 16.99 -9.75 -12.33
C GLY A 141 15.98 -9.80 -11.19
N PHE A 142 14.94 -10.62 -11.31
CA PHE A 142 13.96 -10.81 -10.25
C PHE A 142 14.42 -11.83 -9.23
N VAL A 143 14.16 -11.53 -7.96
CA VAL A 143 14.25 -12.47 -6.86
C VAL A 143 12.88 -13.09 -6.64
N ARG A 144 12.83 -14.42 -6.73
CA ARG A 144 11.59 -15.21 -6.57
C ARG A 144 11.59 -15.98 -5.26
N ASP A 145 10.40 -16.31 -4.78
CA ASP A 145 10.24 -17.33 -3.73
C ASP A 145 10.39 -18.75 -4.29
N SER A 146 10.17 -19.76 -3.44
CA SER A 146 10.25 -21.18 -3.82
C SER A 146 9.27 -21.58 -4.91
N ASP A 147 8.16 -20.86 -5.04
CA ASP A 147 7.05 -21.19 -5.91
C ASP A 147 7.15 -20.43 -7.25
N GLY A 148 8.12 -19.52 -7.38
CA GLY A 148 8.38 -18.74 -8.59
C GLY A 148 7.72 -17.37 -8.60
N PHE A 149 7.10 -16.93 -7.50
CA PHE A 149 6.49 -15.62 -7.38
C PHE A 149 7.55 -14.54 -7.21
N ILE A 150 7.43 -13.42 -7.93
CA ILE A 150 8.39 -12.31 -7.88
C ILE A 150 8.19 -11.52 -6.58
N LEU A 151 9.18 -11.55 -5.70
CA LEU A 151 9.17 -10.83 -4.43
C LEU A 151 9.77 -9.44 -4.54
N ARG A 152 10.91 -9.31 -5.24
CA ARG A 152 11.71 -8.09 -5.29
C ARG A 152 12.76 -8.13 -6.40
N VAL A 153 13.49 -7.02 -6.51
CA VAL A 153 14.82 -6.94 -7.14
C VAL A 153 15.87 -6.58 -6.08
N PHE A 154 17.14 -6.48 -6.45
CA PHE A 154 18.16 -5.85 -5.60
C PHE A 154 18.51 -4.48 -6.15
N ASP A 155 18.13 -3.42 -5.43
CA ASP A 155 18.57 -2.05 -5.69
C ASP A 155 20.11 -1.96 -5.73
N ARG A 156 20.62 -1.27 -6.74
CA ARG A 156 22.05 -1.12 -7.02
C ARG A 156 22.88 -0.58 -5.87
N PHE A 157 22.34 0.43 -5.18
CA PHE A 157 23.06 1.17 -4.15
C PHE A 157 22.65 0.75 -2.73
N SER A 158 21.49 0.13 -2.55
CA SER A 158 21.00 -0.23 -1.22
C SER A 158 21.67 -1.49 -0.66
N ASN A 159 21.52 -1.72 0.64
CA ASN A 159 21.85 -3.01 1.25
C ASN A 159 20.83 -4.08 0.80
N SER A 160 21.29 -5.22 0.27
CA SER A 160 20.42 -6.32 -0.20
C SER A 160 19.63 -7.03 0.91
N ALA A 161 19.96 -6.81 2.18
CA ALA A 161 19.17 -7.29 3.30
C ALA A 161 17.85 -6.52 3.47
N LEU A 162 17.72 -5.32 2.90
CA LEU A 162 16.50 -4.52 3.03
C LEU A 162 15.38 -5.09 2.14
N PRO A 163 14.14 -5.23 2.66
CA PRO A 163 13.00 -5.54 1.82
C PRO A 163 12.69 -4.37 0.88
N MET A 164 12.06 -4.66 -0.25
CA MET A 164 11.58 -3.63 -1.19
C MET A 164 10.07 -3.59 -1.18
N THR A 165 9.52 -2.40 -1.39
CA THR A 165 8.07 -2.19 -1.51
C THR A 165 7.68 -2.37 -2.96
N ARG A 166 6.70 -3.24 -3.23
CA ARG A 166 6.08 -3.38 -4.56
C ARG A 166 4.98 -2.34 -4.71
N LEU A 167 4.90 -1.70 -5.87
CA LEU A 167 3.93 -0.64 -6.16
C LEU A 167 3.02 -1.03 -7.32
N CYS A 168 1.81 -0.47 -7.32
CA CYS A 168 0.92 -0.53 -8.47
C CYS A 168 1.51 0.27 -9.65
N PRO A 169 1.60 -0.27 -10.87
CA PRO A 169 2.11 0.47 -12.03
C PRO A 169 1.15 1.54 -12.56
N HIS A 170 -0.09 1.59 -12.06
CA HIS A 170 -1.11 2.53 -12.52
C HIS A 170 -1.28 3.74 -11.58
N CYS A 171 -1.24 3.53 -10.26
CA CYS A 171 -1.43 4.62 -9.29
C CYS A 171 -0.25 4.80 -8.33
N HIS A 172 0.84 4.04 -8.52
CA HIS A 172 2.09 4.08 -7.75
C HIS A 172 1.98 3.88 -6.23
N ASN A 173 0.77 3.54 -5.74
CA ASN A 173 0.55 3.23 -4.33
C ASN A 173 1.24 1.91 -3.93
N PRO A 174 1.74 1.81 -2.69
CA PRO A 174 2.37 0.60 -2.19
C PRO A 174 1.35 -0.53 -2.04
N LEU A 175 1.67 -1.70 -2.61
CA LEU A 175 0.88 -2.90 -2.37
C LEU A 175 0.96 -3.27 -0.87
N PRO A 176 -0.13 -3.77 -0.29
CA PRO A 176 -0.26 -3.84 1.17
C PRO A 176 0.60 -4.95 1.79
N LEU A 177 1.07 -5.92 1.00
CA LEU A 177 1.91 -7.04 1.43
C LEU A 177 3.01 -7.33 0.39
N PRO A 178 4.20 -7.82 0.79
CA PRO A 178 5.24 -8.24 -0.15
C PRO A 178 4.80 -9.34 -1.12
N ASP A 179 3.94 -10.25 -0.68
CA ASP A 179 3.35 -11.37 -1.43
C ASP A 179 1.98 -11.03 -2.04
N TYR A 180 1.56 -9.75 -2.01
CA TYR A 180 0.25 -9.36 -2.56
C TYR A 180 0.11 -9.75 -4.03
N GLY A 181 -0.98 -10.43 -4.37
CA GLY A 181 -1.23 -10.98 -5.71
C GLY A 181 -0.73 -12.41 -5.92
N LYS A 182 -0.01 -13.00 -4.95
CA LYS A 182 0.36 -14.43 -4.96
C LYS A 182 -0.88 -15.32 -4.81
N PHE A 183 -1.81 -14.93 -3.96
CA PHE A 183 -3.04 -15.67 -3.70
C PHE A 183 -4.26 -14.93 -4.24
N PRO A 184 -5.38 -15.63 -4.50
CA PRO A 184 -6.67 -14.99 -4.77
C PRO A 184 -7.00 -13.96 -3.68
N VAL A 185 -7.42 -12.77 -4.12
CA VAL A 185 -7.72 -11.65 -3.24
C VAL A 185 -9.22 -11.57 -2.99
N ILE A 186 -9.61 -11.40 -1.73
CA ILE A 186 -10.99 -11.15 -1.29
C ILE A 186 -11.03 -9.76 -0.67
N PHE A 187 -11.89 -8.89 -1.20
CA PHE A 187 -12.11 -7.53 -0.71
C PHE A 187 -13.32 -7.48 0.23
N ILE A 188 -13.11 -6.99 1.45
CA ILE A 188 -14.14 -6.87 2.49
C ILE A 188 -14.29 -5.40 2.88
N GLY A 189 -15.45 -4.82 2.64
CA GLY A 189 -15.80 -3.48 3.12
C GLY A 189 -16.37 -3.54 4.53
N VAL A 190 -15.81 -2.78 5.46
CA VAL A 190 -16.36 -2.60 6.82
C VAL A 190 -17.03 -1.24 6.88
N VAL A 191 -18.37 -1.26 6.95
CA VAL A 191 -19.21 -0.06 6.91
C VAL A 191 -19.89 0.11 8.26
N GLY A 192 -19.94 1.36 8.74
CA GLY A 192 -20.59 1.71 9.99
C GLY A 192 -20.40 3.19 10.26
N ILE A 193 -21.24 3.78 11.10
CA ILE A 193 -21.11 5.21 11.40
C ILE A 193 -19.79 5.52 12.13
N THR A 194 -19.42 6.79 12.19
CA THR A 194 -18.35 7.30 13.04
C THR A 194 -18.62 6.89 14.49
N SER A 195 -17.56 6.49 15.20
CA SER A 195 -17.61 6.00 16.58
C SER A 195 -18.28 4.64 16.81
N ALA A 196 -18.74 3.92 15.78
CA ALA A 196 -19.22 2.53 15.91
C ALA A 196 -18.10 1.50 16.24
N GLY A 197 -16.86 1.96 16.43
CA GLY A 197 -15.72 1.10 16.77
C GLY A 197 -15.11 0.34 15.58
N LYS A 198 -15.33 0.74 14.32
CA LYS A 198 -14.80 0.05 13.13
C LYS A 198 -13.30 -0.24 13.19
N THR A 199 -12.50 0.78 13.47
CA THR A 199 -11.03 0.66 13.55
C THR A 199 -10.61 -0.27 14.68
N VAL A 200 -11.29 -0.18 15.83
CA VAL A 200 -11.06 -1.08 16.97
C VAL A 200 -11.42 -2.51 16.59
N TYR A 201 -12.57 -2.72 15.96
CA TYR A 201 -13.03 -4.04 15.49
C TYR A 201 -12.02 -4.64 14.51
N ILE A 202 -11.62 -3.91 13.46
CA ILE A 202 -10.66 -4.39 12.47
C ILE A 202 -9.33 -4.71 13.15
N ASN A 203 -8.81 -3.83 14.01
CA ASN A 203 -7.55 -4.08 14.72
C ASN A 203 -7.64 -5.28 15.66
N GLN A 204 -8.77 -5.49 16.35
CA GLN A 204 -8.97 -6.66 17.21
C GLN A 204 -9.09 -7.96 16.40
N VAL A 205 -9.86 -7.94 15.31
CA VAL A 205 -9.97 -9.07 14.37
C VAL A 205 -8.58 -9.43 13.84
N LEU A 206 -7.81 -8.44 13.38
CA LEU A 206 -6.45 -8.64 12.88
C LEU A 206 -5.47 -9.09 13.97
N THR A 207 -5.56 -8.56 15.19
CA THR A 207 -4.68 -8.93 16.31
C THR A 207 -4.93 -10.36 16.79
N HIS A 208 -6.20 -10.78 16.84
CA HIS A 208 -6.60 -12.11 17.29
C HIS A 208 -6.90 -13.05 16.12
N PHE A 209 -6.52 -12.67 14.90
CA PHE A 209 -6.87 -13.39 13.68
C PHE A 209 -6.41 -14.85 13.75
N THR A 210 -5.19 -15.07 14.23
CA THR A 210 -4.62 -16.43 14.42
C THR A 210 -5.46 -17.28 15.37
N THR A 211 -6.02 -16.69 16.43
CA THR A 211 -6.91 -17.39 17.36
C THR A 211 -8.26 -17.68 16.72
N PHE A 212 -8.83 -16.73 15.98
CA PHE A 212 -10.11 -16.91 15.29
C PHE A 212 -10.05 -17.97 14.18
N MET A 213 -8.90 -18.08 13.50
CA MET A 213 -8.71 -19.04 12.42
C MET A 213 -8.31 -20.44 12.91
N TYR A 214 -8.18 -20.66 14.22
CA TYR A 214 -7.89 -21.97 14.78
C TYR A 214 -8.97 -22.99 14.38
N HIS A 215 -8.57 -24.11 13.78
CA HIS A 215 -9.42 -25.13 13.13
C HIS A 215 -10.09 -24.76 11.80
N SER A 216 -9.77 -23.62 11.20
CA SER A 216 -10.25 -23.28 9.85
C SER A 216 -9.51 -24.02 8.72
N GLY A 217 -8.38 -24.66 9.04
CA GLY A 217 -7.43 -25.19 8.05
C GLY A 217 -6.53 -24.12 7.42
N TYR A 218 -6.59 -22.88 7.91
CA TYR A 218 -5.73 -21.78 7.48
C TYR A 218 -4.93 -21.19 8.65
N VAL A 219 -3.68 -20.84 8.37
CA VAL A 219 -2.76 -20.13 9.25
C VAL A 219 -2.39 -18.78 8.68
N LEU A 220 -2.06 -17.86 9.58
CA LEU A 220 -1.63 -16.53 9.21
C LEU A 220 -0.26 -16.57 8.52
N GLY A 221 -0.14 -15.96 7.35
CA GLY A 221 1.11 -15.87 6.60
C GLY A 221 2.15 -14.96 7.28
N PRO A 222 3.45 -15.10 6.96
CA PRO A 222 4.52 -14.31 7.60
C PRO A 222 4.39 -12.80 7.42
N ALA A 223 3.74 -12.35 6.34
CA ALA A 223 3.55 -10.95 6.00
C ALA A 223 2.25 -10.33 6.55
N ALA A 224 1.38 -11.12 7.18
CA ALA A 224 -0.05 -10.89 7.13
C ALA A 224 -0.61 -9.74 7.98
N LEU A 225 0.21 -8.93 8.65
CA LEU A 225 -0.28 -7.88 9.54
C LEU A 225 0.61 -6.64 9.51
N ASN A 226 0.26 -5.70 8.62
CA ASN A 226 0.70 -4.30 8.73
C ASN A 226 -0.24 -3.53 9.68
N VAL A 227 -0.47 -4.07 10.89
CA VAL A 227 -1.19 -3.33 11.94
C VAL A 227 -0.30 -2.18 12.35
N ASN A 228 -0.83 -0.96 12.23
CA ASN A 228 -0.13 0.24 12.65
C ASN A 228 0.22 0.08 14.14
N LYS A 229 1.51 -0.01 14.49
CA LYS A 229 1.96 -0.28 15.88
C LYS A 229 1.46 0.75 16.89
N ASN A 230 1.04 1.92 16.39
CA ASN A 230 0.50 3.02 17.18
C ASN A 230 -1.01 2.89 17.45
N GLU A 231 -1.70 1.91 16.87
CA GLU A 231 -3.15 1.70 17.03
C GLU A 231 -3.47 0.43 17.86
N VAL A 232 -2.47 -0.09 18.60
CA VAL A 232 -2.64 -1.26 19.47
C VAL A 232 -3.59 -0.90 20.61
N VAL A 233 -4.79 -1.46 20.55
CA VAL A 233 -5.81 -1.30 21.59
C VAL A 233 -5.35 -2.04 22.85
N ARG A 234 -5.18 -1.30 23.95
CA ARG A 234 -4.84 -1.85 25.26
C ARG A 234 -5.82 -1.36 26.31
N GLN A 235 -6.07 -2.19 27.31
CA GLN A 235 -6.82 -1.77 28.49
C GLN A 235 -6.11 -0.57 29.14
N ASN A 236 -6.86 0.51 29.42
CA ASN A 236 -6.38 1.79 29.96
C ASN A 236 -5.48 2.64 29.02
N ALA A 237 -5.42 2.33 27.72
CA ALA A 237 -4.83 3.21 26.71
C ALA A 237 -5.95 3.96 25.94
N PRO A 238 -5.70 5.19 25.46
CA PRO A 238 -6.64 5.87 24.57
C PRO A 238 -6.90 5.03 23.31
N LEU A 239 -8.17 4.91 22.93
CA LEU A 239 -8.55 4.20 21.71
C LEU A 239 -7.99 4.92 20.48
N PRO A 240 -7.74 4.20 19.37
CA PRO A 240 -7.42 4.81 18.10
C PRO A 240 -8.42 5.92 17.76
N SER A 241 -7.91 7.05 17.29
CA SER A 241 -8.74 8.19 16.90
C SER A 241 -9.75 7.77 15.82
N SER A 242 -10.93 8.39 15.85
CA SER A 242 -11.96 8.18 14.84
C SER A 242 -11.38 8.35 13.44
N THR A 243 -11.86 7.52 12.50
CA THR A 243 -11.55 7.64 11.08
C THR A 243 -11.83 9.07 10.63
N ASP A 244 -10.78 9.79 10.21
CA ASP A 244 -10.93 11.08 9.54
C ASP A 244 -11.67 10.82 8.23
N ASP A 245 -12.85 11.42 8.10
CA ASP A 245 -13.68 11.27 6.91
C ASP A 245 -13.00 11.86 5.66
N LYS A 246 -11.95 12.66 5.85
CA LYS A 246 -11.20 13.37 4.80
C LYS A 246 -10.07 12.58 4.16
N VAL A 247 -9.56 11.54 4.82
CA VAL A 247 -8.40 10.80 4.35
C VAL A 247 -8.79 9.35 4.09
N MET A 248 -8.63 8.91 2.85
CA MET A 248 -8.76 7.49 2.53
C MET A 248 -7.69 6.72 3.31
N ARG A 249 -8.12 5.77 4.14
CA ARG A 249 -7.20 4.93 4.90
C ARG A 249 -6.60 3.86 4.00
N ARG A 250 -5.31 3.60 4.21
CA ARG A 250 -4.59 2.50 3.55
C ARG A 250 -5.38 1.18 3.73
N PRO A 251 -5.57 0.39 2.66
CA PRO A 251 -6.19 -0.92 2.75
C PRO A 251 -5.38 -1.83 3.67
N LEU A 252 -6.05 -2.45 4.64
CA LEU A 252 -5.43 -3.40 5.55
C LEU A 252 -5.51 -4.78 4.92
N ALA A 253 -4.42 -5.55 4.90
CA ALA A 253 -4.43 -6.86 4.25
C ALA A 253 -3.77 -7.92 5.12
N ALA A 254 -4.25 -9.16 4.96
CA ALA A 254 -3.69 -10.35 5.57
C ALA A 254 -3.64 -11.50 4.56
N SER A 255 -2.49 -12.17 4.46
CA SER A 255 -2.36 -13.43 3.75
C SER A 255 -2.64 -14.59 4.70
N LEU A 256 -3.47 -15.53 4.25
CA LEU A 256 -3.83 -16.76 4.96
C LEU A 256 -3.39 -17.94 4.10
N HIS A 257 -2.55 -18.79 4.66
CA HIS A 257 -2.03 -19.96 3.97
C HIS A 257 -2.76 -21.19 4.47
N ARG A 258 -2.96 -22.19 3.63
CA ARG A 258 -3.50 -23.47 4.09
C ARG A 258 -2.48 -24.17 4.97
N GLU A 259 -2.96 -24.79 6.05
CA GLU A 259 -2.11 -25.54 6.99
C GLU A 259 -1.44 -26.75 6.32
N ASP A 260 -2.13 -27.39 5.39
CA ASP A 260 -1.66 -28.60 4.70
C ASP A 260 -0.83 -28.31 3.44
N ASP A 261 -0.95 -27.11 2.87
CA ASP A 261 -0.22 -26.67 1.68
C ASP A 261 0.02 -25.15 1.70
N PRO A 262 1.17 -24.68 2.23
CA PRO A 262 1.48 -23.25 2.31
C PRO A 262 1.60 -22.53 0.96
N SER A 263 1.71 -23.27 -0.15
CA SER A 263 1.70 -22.69 -1.52
C SER A 263 0.29 -22.27 -1.95
N ARG A 264 -0.73 -22.64 -1.18
CA ARG A 264 -2.12 -22.27 -1.36
C ARG A 264 -2.58 -21.37 -0.23
N GLY A 265 -3.38 -20.38 -0.58
CA GLY A 265 -3.87 -19.42 0.38
C GLY A 265 -4.90 -18.48 -0.22
N ILE A 266 -5.28 -17.50 0.59
CA ILE A 266 -6.12 -16.38 0.22
C ILE A 266 -5.52 -15.11 0.82
N THR A 267 -5.66 -13.98 0.12
CA THR A 267 -5.34 -12.66 0.67
C THR A 267 -6.65 -11.94 0.93
N ILE A 268 -6.88 -11.52 2.17
CA ILE A 268 -8.04 -10.71 2.53
C ILE A 268 -7.61 -9.26 2.64
N VAL A 269 -8.38 -8.35 2.03
CA VAL A 269 -8.20 -6.90 2.11
C VAL A 269 -9.42 -6.28 2.77
N PHE A 270 -9.21 -5.50 3.83
CA PHE A 270 -10.23 -4.76 4.55
C PHE A 270 -10.19 -3.27 4.17
N TYR A 271 -11.37 -2.73 3.85
CA TYR A 271 -11.60 -1.30 3.70
C TYR A 271 -12.37 -0.77 4.91
N ASP A 272 -11.80 0.19 5.64
CA ASP A 272 -12.51 0.93 6.69
C ASP A 272 -13.28 2.09 6.05
N ILE A 273 -14.59 1.91 5.88
CA ILE A 273 -15.46 2.87 5.19
C ILE A 273 -16.28 3.63 6.23
N ALA A 274 -16.06 4.94 6.33
CA ALA A 274 -16.85 5.81 7.18
C ALA A 274 -18.30 5.91 6.65
N GLY A 275 -19.28 5.60 7.49
CA GLY A 275 -20.70 5.62 7.14
C GLY A 275 -21.22 7.01 6.76
N GLU A 276 -20.61 8.08 7.26
CA GLU A 276 -20.93 9.47 6.92
C GLU A 276 -20.77 9.75 5.42
N ASN A 277 -19.81 9.06 4.79
CA ASN A 277 -19.58 9.18 3.37
C ASN A 277 -20.69 8.50 2.55
N CYS A 278 -21.52 7.65 3.14
CA CYS A 278 -22.65 6.99 2.48
C CYS A 278 -23.95 7.82 2.55
N VAL A 279 -23.92 9.02 3.13
CA VAL A 279 -25.10 9.88 3.30
C VAL A 279 -25.08 11.03 2.28
N PRO A 280 -26.15 11.23 1.48
CA PRO A 280 -26.23 12.30 0.48
C PRO A 280 -25.80 13.68 1.04
N PRO A 281 -25.23 14.57 0.22
CA PRO A 281 -24.95 15.93 0.65
C PRO A 281 -26.25 16.66 1.02
N ASP A 282 -26.20 17.46 2.09
CA ASP A 282 -27.27 18.41 2.39
C ASP A 282 -27.39 19.40 1.22
N GLU A 283 -28.64 19.65 0.78
CA GLU A 283 -28.91 20.54 -0.34
C GLU A 283 -28.47 21.98 -0.09
N ASN A 284 -28.38 22.39 1.18
CA ASN A 284 -28.01 23.75 1.59
C ASN A 284 -26.49 23.98 1.63
N LEU A 285 -25.67 22.97 1.33
CA LEU A 285 -24.22 23.13 1.32
C LEU A 285 -23.77 24.06 0.17
N PRO A 286 -22.71 24.86 0.38
CA PRO A 286 -22.08 25.62 -0.69
C PRO A 286 -21.73 24.71 -1.88
N PRO A 287 -21.88 25.18 -3.14
CA PRO A 287 -21.68 24.34 -4.33
C PRO A 287 -20.35 23.57 -4.34
N ASP A 288 -19.25 24.25 -4.00
CA ASP A 288 -17.91 23.63 -3.97
C ASP A 288 -17.78 22.53 -2.92
N THR A 289 -18.41 22.72 -1.75
CA THR A 289 -18.43 21.73 -0.67
C THR A 289 -19.31 20.54 -1.05
N LYS A 290 -20.43 20.80 -1.71
CA LYS A 290 -21.34 19.77 -2.21
C LYS A 290 -20.66 18.90 -3.26
N GLN A 291 -19.96 19.50 -4.23
CA GLN A 291 -19.23 18.77 -5.27
C GLN A 291 -18.14 17.88 -4.66
N LYS A 292 -17.32 18.41 -3.75
CA LYS A 292 -16.28 17.61 -3.06
C LYS A 292 -16.86 16.41 -2.31
N LYS A 293 -18.04 16.55 -1.70
CA LYS A 293 -18.71 15.43 -1.02
C LYS A 293 -19.25 14.38 -2.00
N LEU A 294 -19.76 14.81 -3.16
CA LEU A 294 -20.19 13.91 -4.25
C LEU A 294 -19.02 13.15 -4.86
N ASP A 295 -17.88 13.82 -5.10
CA ASP A 295 -16.69 13.17 -5.63
C ASP A 295 -16.17 12.09 -4.66
N ARG A 296 -16.15 12.41 -3.36
CA ARG A 296 -15.79 11.44 -2.32
C ARG A 296 -16.76 10.25 -2.25
N GLN A 297 -18.05 10.50 -2.41
CA GLN A 297 -19.07 9.46 -2.51
C GLN A 297 -18.86 8.54 -3.69
N ALA A 298 -18.55 9.10 -4.86
CA ALA A 298 -18.28 8.33 -6.05
C ALA A 298 -17.08 7.39 -5.85
N ILE A 299 -16.01 7.90 -5.22
CA ILE A 299 -14.82 7.10 -4.89
C ILE A 299 -15.20 5.95 -3.96
N ILE A 300 -15.88 6.23 -2.85
CA ILE A 300 -16.27 5.19 -1.88
C ILE A 300 -17.25 4.19 -2.50
N GLY A 301 -18.15 4.65 -3.36
CA GLY A 301 -19.01 3.78 -4.16
C GLY A 301 -18.20 2.82 -5.03
N GLN A 302 -17.06 3.23 -5.59
CA GLN A 302 -16.16 2.34 -6.31
C GLN A 302 -15.52 1.30 -5.40
N PHE A 303 -15.12 1.65 -4.18
CA PHE A 303 -14.60 0.66 -3.22
C PHE A 303 -15.65 -0.37 -2.84
N ILE A 304 -16.87 0.07 -2.53
CA ILE A 304 -17.99 -0.81 -2.19
C ILE A 304 -18.34 -1.73 -3.37
N SER A 305 -18.36 -1.22 -4.60
CA SER A 305 -18.72 -2.00 -5.79
C SER A 305 -17.70 -3.09 -6.15
N HIS A 306 -16.47 -2.97 -5.65
CA HIS A 306 -15.41 -3.97 -5.82
C HIS A 306 -15.24 -4.90 -4.61
N CYS A 307 -16.04 -4.74 -3.55
CA CYS A 307 -16.02 -5.65 -2.40
C CYS A 307 -16.72 -6.98 -2.75
N ASP A 308 -16.09 -8.09 -2.35
CA ASP A 308 -16.67 -9.43 -2.39
C ASP A 308 -17.60 -9.68 -1.19
N GLY A 309 -17.42 -8.92 -0.10
CA GLY A 309 -18.24 -8.99 1.09
C GLY A 309 -18.31 -7.66 1.84
N LEU A 310 -19.39 -7.47 2.60
CA LEU A 310 -19.59 -6.30 3.45
C LEU A 310 -19.87 -6.73 4.89
N ILE A 311 -19.24 -6.05 5.84
CA ILE A 311 -19.49 -6.17 7.28
C ILE A 311 -20.12 -4.86 7.73
N PHE A 312 -21.33 -4.93 8.28
CA PHE A 312 -22.02 -3.78 8.85
C PHE A 312 -21.85 -3.78 10.36
N LEU A 313 -21.24 -2.72 10.89
CA LEU A 313 -21.11 -2.50 12.33
C LEU A 313 -22.19 -1.51 12.78
N ILE A 314 -23.07 -2.00 13.65
CA ILE A 314 -24.20 -1.24 14.21
C ILE A 314 -23.93 -1.06 15.70
N ASP A 315 -23.92 0.20 16.16
CA ASP A 315 -23.98 0.50 17.58
C ASP A 315 -25.40 0.15 18.08
N PRO A 316 -25.55 -0.74 19.08
CA PRO A 316 -26.86 -1.11 19.61
C PRO A 316 -27.70 0.09 20.06
N ASN A 317 -27.08 1.17 20.56
CA ASN A 317 -27.79 2.38 20.98
C ASN A 317 -28.54 3.08 19.84
N GLN A 318 -28.21 2.77 18.59
CA GLN A 318 -28.90 3.31 17.42
C GLN A 318 -30.17 2.55 17.04
N VAL A 319 -30.37 1.36 17.61
CA VAL A 319 -31.59 0.60 17.40
C VAL A 319 -32.59 1.06 18.47
N PRO A 320 -33.72 1.69 18.09
CA PRO A 320 -34.64 2.32 19.04
C PRO A 320 -35.16 1.39 20.15
N VAL A 321 -35.19 0.09 19.89
CA VAL A 321 -35.62 -0.95 20.85
C VAL A 321 -34.60 -1.13 21.97
N PHE A 322 -33.30 -0.90 21.72
CA PHE A 322 -32.25 -1.04 22.73
C PHE A 322 -31.93 0.29 23.42
N SER A 323 -32.26 1.44 22.82
CA SER A 323 -32.06 2.74 23.46
C SER A 323 -33.03 3.03 24.62
N GLN A 324 -34.08 2.22 24.80
CA GLN A 324 -35.10 2.40 25.84
C GLN A 324 -34.79 1.67 27.17
N SER A 325 -33.68 0.94 27.27
CA SER A 325 -33.33 0.21 28.51
C SER A 325 -32.63 1.05 29.59
N ASP A 326 -32.33 2.32 29.31
CA ASP A 326 -31.75 3.26 30.29
C ASP A 326 -32.83 4.22 30.84
N GLU A 327 -33.95 3.69 31.33
CA GLU A 327 -34.70 4.43 32.34
C GLU A 327 -34.00 4.25 33.70
N PRO A 328 -33.57 5.34 34.37
CA PRO A 328 -32.96 5.24 35.69
C PRO A 328 -34.02 4.72 36.67
N GLY A 329 -33.92 3.43 36.98
CA GLY A 329 -34.69 2.78 38.02
C GLY A 329 -34.58 3.53 39.33
N SER A 330 -35.71 4.09 39.74
CA SER A 330 -36.01 4.51 41.09
C SER A 330 -35.67 3.39 42.08
N TYR A 331 -34.57 3.55 42.82
CA TYR A 331 -34.43 2.89 44.11
C TYR A 331 -35.24 3.70 45.13
N SER A 332 -36.43 3.19 45.45
CA SER A 332 -37.16 3.53 46.67
C SER A 332 -37.19 2.32 47.58
#